data_AF-A0A561E4C5-F1
#
_entry.id   AF-A0A561E4C5-F1
#
_cell.length_a   1.000
_cell.length_b   1.000
_cell.length_c   1.000
_cell.angle_alpha   90.00
_cell.angle_beta   90.00
_cell.angle_gamma   90.00
#
_symmetry.space_group_name_H-M   'P 1'
#
loop_
_entity.id
_entity.type
_entity.pdbx_description
1 polymer ?
#
loop_
_entity_poly.entity_id
_entity_poly.type
_entity_poly.pdbx_seq_one_letter_code
_entity_poly.pdbx_strand_id
1 'polypeptide(L)'
;MPQAPAPRTSRHALPPSHDLQLPTIGSDERRILTDREPVVHLTRLQSAAGSLEVRVAVATPSEVALGFVFETGDRRESVVLPGLSQQGPDPRSPIFRATTSGAAINLRRVSDVHRFLLFAVPTRPSKQMPGGTVALTTYAGARLELPLVAGPTFGAQALLTGHVVEGRIVIRAEHDPYSGTLQQICGAYGYTELSWRDAFTPLV
;
A
#
# COMPACT_ATOMS: atom_id res chain seq x y z
N MET A 1 0.86 50.77 -31.38
CA MET A 1 1.83 49.78 -30.86
C MET A 1 1.07 48.70 -30.11
N PRO A 2 1.19 47.41 -30.48
CA PRO A 2 0.47 46.33 -29.78
C PRO A 2 1.12 46.03 -28.42
N GLN A 3 0.31 46.02 -27.36
CA GLN A 3 0.72 45.65 -26.00
C GLN A 3 1.07 44.16 -25.93
N ALA A 4 2.25 43.86 -25.36
CA ALA A 4 2.66 42.49 -25.08
C ALA A 4 1.77 41.88 -23.96
N PRO A 5 1.34 40.62 -24.08
CA PRO A 5 0.53 39.97 -23.06
C PRO A 5 1.35 39.72 -21.78
N ALA A 6 0.75 40.02 -20.63
CA ALA A 6 1.34 39.83 -19.32
C ALA A 6 1.62 38.33 -19.02
N PRO A 7 2.72 38.02 -18.31
CA PRO A 7 3.04 36.64 -17.95
C PRO A 7 2.00 36.07 -16.99
N ARG A 8 1.43 34.92 -17.36
CA ARG A 8 0.52 34.13 -16.52
C ARG A 8 1.32 33.56 -15.34
N THR A 9 1.08 34.07 -14.15
CA THR A 9 1.56 33.50 -12.89
C THR A 9 0.98 32.09 -12.72
N SER A 10 1.84 31.09 -12.81
CA SER A 10 1.54 29.69 -12.53
C SER A 10 1.11 29.53 -11.06
N ARG A 11 -0.17 29.23 -10.83
CA ARG A 11 -0.78 29.06 -9.48
C ARG A 11 -0.43 27.74 -8.78
N HIS A 12 0.58 27.01 -9.24
CA HIS A 12 1.09 25.83 -8.55
C HIS A 12 2.47 26.13 -8.00
N ALA A 13 2.52 26.86 -6.90
CA ALA A 13 3.69 26.84 -6.05
C ALA A 13 3.92 25.38 -5.64
N LEU A 14 5.00 24.78 -6.11
CA LEU A 14 5.43 23.47 -5.64
C LEU A 14 5.59 23.59 -4.12
N PRO A 15 4.94 22.72 -3.33
CA PRO A 15 5.13 22.74 -1.89
C PRO A 15 6.63 22.59 -1.59
N PRO A 16 7.12 23.27 -0.54
CA PRO A 16 8.51 23.16 -0.12
C PRO A 16 8.85 21.68 0.00
N SER A 17 9.86 21.25 -0.76
CA SER A 17 10.34 19.88 -0.70
C SER A 17 11.19 19.76 0.55
N HIS A 18 10.63 19.24 1.63
CA HIS A 18 11.50 18.82 2.72
C HIS A 18 12.28 17.59 2.24
N ASP A 19 13.59 17.64 2.41
CA ASP A 19 14.38 16.43 2.31
C ASP A 19 14.03 15.58 3.52
N LEU A 20 13.28 14.51 3.28
CA LEU A 20 12.86 13.59 4.33
C LEU A 20 14.08 12.84 4.93
N GLN A 21 15.27 12.94 4.31
CA GLN A 21 16.48 12.20 4.68
C GLN A 21 16.24 10.68 4.77
N LEU A 22 15.23 10.19 4.04
CA LEU A 22 14.88 8.78 3.94
C LEU A 22 15.55 8.18 2.71
N PRO A 23 15.89 6.87 2.73
CA PRO A 23 16.40 6.19 1.55
C PRO A 23 15.37 6.22 0.41
N THR A 24 15.76 6.76 -0.76
CA THR A 24 14.95 6.71 -2.00
C THR A 24 15.30 5.48 -2.83
N ILE A 25 14.34 4.99 -3.61
CA ILE A 25 14.60 3.97 -4.64
C ILE A 25 14.61 4.59 -6.04
N GLY A 26 15.66 4.32 -6.80
CA GLY A 26 15.80 4.75 -8.20
C GLY A 26 14.95 3.91 -9.16
N SER A 27 14.83 4.37 -10.41
CA SER A 27 14.26 3.54 -11.49
C SER A 27 15.10 2.28 -11.70
N ASP A 28 14.44 1.17 -12.04
CA ASP A 28 15.06 -0.15 -12.25
C ASP A 28 15.91 -0.70 -11.08
N GLU A 29 15.89 -0.04 -9.92
CA GLU A 29 16.60 -0.48 -8.74
C GLU A 29 15.83 -1.61 -8.05
N ARG A 30 16.56 -2.60 -7.52
CA ARG A 30 16.00 -3.62 -6.63
C ARG A 30 16.46 -3.36 -5.21
N ARG A 31 15.52 -3.31 -4.26
CA ARG A 31 15.83 -3.18 -2.83
C ARG A 31 15.00 -4.14 -2.00
N ILE A 32 15.66 -4.80 -1.05
CA ILE A 32 15.01 -5.65 -0.05
C ILE A 32 14.84 -4.80 1.21
N LEU A 33 13.60 -4.66 1.68
CA LEU A 33 13.33 -4.01 2.95
C LEU A 33 13.63 -5.03 4.06
N THR A 34 14.45 -4.62 5.02
CA THR A 34 14.91 -5.46 6.14
C THR A 34 14.62 -4.76 7.46
N ASP A 35 14.71 -5.47 8.58
CA ASP A 35 14.51 -4.90 9.92
C ASP A 35 15.42 -3.69 10.18
N ARG A 36 16.61 -3.65 9.55
CA ARG A 36 17.58 -2.55 9.66
C ARG A 36 17.29 -1.41 8.70
N GLU A 37 16.72 -1.72 7.54
CA GLU A 37 16.38 -0.76 6.49
C GLU A 37 14.91 -0.97 6.05
N PRO A 38 13.93 -0.70 6.94
CA PRO A 38 12.54 -1.05 6.66
C PRO A 38 11.83 0.04 5.86
N VAL A 39 12.39 1.25 5.79
CA VAL A 39 11.74 2.43 5.22
C VAL A 39 12.38 2.83 3.90
N VAL A 40 11.54 3.09 2.91
CA VAL A 40 11.91 3.70 1.64
C VAL A 40 10.85 4.73 1.26
N HIS A 41 11.24 5.78 0.57
CA HIS A 41 10.27 6.66 -0.09
C HIS A 41 10.40 6.59 -1.60
N LEU A 42 9.27 6.69 -2.28
CA LEU A 42 9.22 6.83 -3.73
C LEU A 42 9.52 8.29 -4.09
N THR A 43 10.20 8.49 -5.21
CA THR A 43 10.38 9.84 -5.78
C THR A 43 9.01 10.46 -6.11
N ARG A 44 8.96 11.81 -6.28
CA ARG A 44 7.71 12.47 -6.72
C ARG A 44 7.19 11.90 -8.04
N LEU A 45 8.10 11.61 -8.98
CA LEU A 45 7.73 11.06 -10.28
C LEU A 45 7.11 9.67 -10.12
N GLN A 46 7.77 8.77 -9.38
CA GLN A 46 7.22 7.44 -9.10
C GLN A 46 5.89 7.53 -8.34
N SER A 47 5.77 8.43 -7.36
CA SER A 47 4.54 8.60 -6.57
C SER A 47 3.37 9.19 -7.36
N ALA A 48 3.61 9.83 -8.51
CA ALA A 48 2.58 10.46 -9.33
C ALA A 48 2.27 9.68 -10.63
N ALA A 49 3.13 8.74 -11.03
CA ALA A 49 3.06 8.10 -12.33
C ALA A 49 2.79 6.58 -12.24
N GLY A 50 1.72 6.16 -12.91
CA GLY A 50 1.42 4.75 -13.16
C GLY A 50 0.81 4.03 -11.97
N SER A 51 1.23 2.79 -11.74
CA SER A 51 0.80 1.93 -10.64
C SER A 51 1.98 1.38 -9.85
N LEU A 52 1.70 1.03 -8.60
CA LEU A 52 2.53 0.17 -7.77
C LEU A 52 1.86 -1.21 -7.74
N GLU A 53 2.45 -2.16 -8.44
CA GLU A 53 1.96 -3.53 -8.53
C GLU A 53 2.53 -4.35 -7.38
N VAL A 54 1.68 -5.09 -6.67
CA VAL A 54 2.05 -5.92 -5.54
C VAL A 54 1.77 -7.37 -5.87
N ARG A 55 2.82 -8.20 -5.82
CA ARG A 55 2.73 -9.63 -6.08
C ARG A 55 3.34 -10.44 -4.97
N VAL A 56 2.74 -11.60 -4.71
CA VAL A 56 3.29 -12.60 -3.80
C VAL A 56 4.04 -13.65 -4.61
N ALA A 57 5.26 -13.95 -4.21
CA ALA A 57 6.09 -15.03 -4.72
C ALA A 57 6.22 -16.09 -3.63
N VAL A 58 5.28 -17.04 -3.62
CA VAL A 58 5.21 -18.19 -2.73
C VAL A 58 5.07 -19.46 -3.57
N ALA A 59 5.29 -20.63 -2.98
CA ALA A 59 5.22 -21.91 -3.71
C ALA A 59 3.88 -22.10 -4.45
N THR A 60 2.78 -21.68 -3.84
CA THR A 60 1.43 -21.76 -4.43
C THR A 60 0.70 -20.42 -4.23
N PRO A 61 0.66 -19.55 -5.26
CA PRO A 61 0.14 -18.18 -5.13
C PRO A 61 -1.31 -18.07 -4.64
N SER A 62 -2.15 -19.07 -4.89
CA SER A 62 -3.56 -19.09 -4.44
C SER A 62 -3.72 -19.23 -2.93
N GLU A 63 -2.64 -19.51 -2.20
CA GLU A 63 -2.64 -19.76 -0.76
C GLU A 63 -2.56 -18.48 0.08
N VAL A 64 -2.32 -17.34 -0.57
CA VAL A 64 -2.25 -16.03 0.08
C VAL A 64 -3.05 -15.04 -0.74
N ALA A 65 -4.06 -14.44 -0.11
CA ALA A 65 -4.73 -13.27 -0.64
C ALA A 65 -4.07 -12.00 -0.08
N LEU A 66 -3.85 -11.01 -0.93
CA LEU A 66 -3.37 -9.69 -0.52
C LEU A 66 -4.56 -8.74 -0.43
N GLY A 67 -4.53 -7.85 0.57
CA GLY A 67 -5.54 -6.82 0.75
C GLY A 67 -4.94 -5.52 1.25
N PHE A 68 -5.72 -4.45 1.13
CA PHE A 68 -5.38 -3.12 1.62
C PHE A 68 -6.41 -2.63 2.61
N VAL A 69 -5.97 -2.06 3.71
CA VAL A 69 -6.77 -1.11 4.50
C VAL A 69 -6.24 0.28 4.18
N PHE A 70 -7.11 1.27 4.02
CA PHE A 70 -6.67 2.62 3.69
C PHE A 70 -7.59 3.66 4.32
N GLU A 71 -7.03 4.86 4.50
CA GLU A 71 -7.73 6.04 4.97
C GLU A 71 -7.62 7.15 3.91
N THR A 72 -8.76 7.65 3.45
CA THR A 72 -8.83 8.73 2.46
C THR A 72 -8.75 10.12 3.11
N GLY A 73 -8.55 11.15 2.29
CA GLY A 73 -8.44 12.56 2.71
C GLY A 73 -9.62 13.08 3.56
N ASP A 74 -10.80 12.49 3.40
CA ASP A 74 -12.02 12.77 4.17
C ASP A 74 -12.14 11.91 5.44
N ARG A 75 -11.04 11.28 5.88
CA ARG A 75 -10.94 10.39 7.04
C ARG A 75 -11.85 9.16 6.99
N ARG A 76 -12.22 8.72 5.79
CA ARG A 76 -12.95 7.46 5.64
C ARG A 76 -11.96 6.31 5.58
N GLU A 77 -12.19 5.33 6.44
CA GLU A 77 -11.47 4.07 6.39
C GLU A 77 -12.25 3.06 5.55
N SER A 78 -11.54 2.30 4.74
CA SER A 78 -12.12 1.22 3.98
C SER A 78 -11.08 0.13 3.73
N VAL A 79 -11.56 -1.01 3.25
CA VAL A 79 -10.75 -2.21 3.04
C VAL A 79 -11.09 -2.84 1.72
N VAL A 80 -10.04 -3.27 1.04
CA VAL A 80 -10.08 -3.95 -0.25
C VAL A 80 -9.42 -5.31 -0.07
N LEU A 81 -10.18 -6.37 -0.30
CA LEU A 81 -9.77 -7.76 -0.18
C LEU A 81 -10.55 -8.61 -1.20
N PRO A 82 -9.92 -9.56 -1.90
CA PRO A 82 -10.62 -10.45 -2.82
C PRO A 82 -11.74 -11.22 -2.11
N GLY A 83 -12.92 -11.24 -2.71
CA GLY A 83 -14.12 -11.89 -2.15
C GLY A 83 -14.95 -11.00 -1.20
N LEU A 84 -14.44 -9.82 -0.81
CA LEU A 84 -15.18 -8.85 -0.01
C LEU A 84 -15.44 -7.56 -0.80
N SER A 85 -14.38 -6.81 -1.09
CA SER A 85 -14.40 -5.61 -1.94
C SER A 85 -13.11 -5.58 -2.74
N GLN A 86 -13.20 -5.66 -4.06
CA GLN A 86 -12.00 -5.83 -4.91
C GLN A 86 -11.34 -4.48 -5.26
N GLN A 87 -12.02 -3.36 -5.01
CA GLN A 87 -11.53 -2.04 -5.42
C GLN A 87 -12.14 -0.92 -4.59
N GLY A 88 -11.39 0.16 -4.39
CA GLY A 88 -11.81 1.35 -3.65
C GLY A 88 -10.80 2.50 -3.75
N PRO A 89 -11.11 3.70 -3.23
CA PRO A 89 -12.38 4.12 -2.64
C PRO A 89 -13.52 4.31 -3.65
N ASP A 90 -13.23 4.68 -4.90
CA ASP A 90 -14.23 4.87 -5.96
C ASP A 90 -14.14 3.75 -7.00
N PRO A 91 -15.20 2.93 -7.22
CA PRO A 91 -15.21 1.89 -8.23
C PRO A 91 -14.92 2.36 -9.66
N ARG A 92 -15.24 3.62 -10.01
CA ARG A 92 -15.01 4.17 -11.35
C ARG A 92 -13.56 4.61 -11.56
N SER A 93 -12.86 4.91 -10.47
CA SER A 93 -11.49 5.40 -10.49
C SER A 93 -10.74 4.92 -9.24
N PRO A 94 -10.57 3.60 -9.08
CA PRO A 94 -10.08 3.07 -7.82
C PRO A 94 -8.58 3.32 -7.68
N ILE A 95 -8.19 3.58 -6.44
CA ILE A 95 -6.82 3.77 -6.03
C ILE A 95 -6.24 2.42 -5.65
N PHE A 96 -6.98 1.64 -4.85
CA PHE A 96 -6.59 0.30 -4.46
C PHE A 96 -7.38 -0.73 -5.23
N ARG A 97 -6.70 -1.77 -5.70
CA ARG A 97 -7.31 -2.97 -6.26
C ARG A 97 -6.68 -4.19 -5.63
N ALA A 98 -7.48 -5.20 -5.32
CA ALA A 98 -7.01 -6.51 -4.90
C ALA A 98 -7.72 -7.60 -5.69
N THR A 99 -6.93 -8.54 -6.18
CA THR A 99 -7.36 -9.70 -6.96
C THR A 99 -6.78 -10.97 -6.33
N THR A 100 -7.23 -12.14 -6.78
CA THR A 100 -6.66 -13.41 -6.36
C THR A 100 -5.21 -13.61 -6.79
N SER A 101 -4.71 -12.82 -7.74
CA SER A 101 -3.35 -12.92 -8.28
C SER A 101 -2.39 -11.84 -7.76
N GLY A 102 -2.87 -10.88 -6.97
CA GLY A 102 -2.08 -9.76 -6.49
C GLY A 102 -2.92 -8.54 -6.19
N ALA A 103 -2.25 -7.45 -5.83
CA ALA A 103 -2.88 -6.18 -5.50
C ALA A 103 -2.18 -5.03 -6.22
N ALA A 104 -2.85 -3.90 -6.43
CA ALA A 104 -2.27 -2.76 -7.12
C ALA A 104 -2.74 -1.44 -6.52
N ILE A 105 -1.86 -0.44 -6.56
CA ILE A 105 -2.14 0.93 -6.15
C ILE A 105 -1.97 1.86 -7.36
N ASN A 106 -3.02 2.57 -7.74
CA ASN A 106 -2.97 3.60 -8.78
C ASN A 106 -2.41 4.90 -8.19
N LEU A 107 -1.17 5.23 -8.57
CA LEU A 107 -0.40 6.32 -8.00
C LEU A 107 -0.88 7.70 -8.47
N ARG A 108 -1.58 7.77 -9.61
CA ARG A 108 -2.10 9.03 -10.17
C ARG A 108 -3.08 9.76 -9.26
N ARG A 109 -3.68 9.06 -8.30
CA ARG A 109 -4.66 9.60 -7.35
C ARG A 109 -4.28 9.35 -5.89
N VAL A 110 -3.03 8.96 -5.64
CA VAL A 110 -2.61 8.62 -4.28
C VAL A 110 -2.66 9.81 -3.31
N SER A 111 -2.68 11.04 -3.82
CA SER A 111 -2.92 12.26 -3.02
C SER A 111 -4.25 12.26 -2.27
N ASP A 112 -5.24 11.48 -2.73
CA ASP A 112 -6.54 11.36 -2.08
C ASP A 112 -6.51 10.42 -0.87
N VAL A 113 -5.35 9.81 -0.57
CA VAL A 113 -5.12 8.85 0.51
C VAL A 113 -4.12 9.43 1.50
N HIS A 114 -4.40 9.30 2.80
CA HIS A 114 -3.46 9.67 3.85
C HIS A 114 -2.47 8.55 4.16
N ARG A 115 -3.01 7.34 4.35
CA ARG A 115 -2.24 6.16 4.69
C ARG A 115 -2.92 4.88 4.21
N PHE A 116 -2.14 3.83 4.10
CA PHE A 116 -2.62 2.49 3.81
C PHE A 116 -1.77 1.44 4.52
N LEU A 117 -2.35 0.26 4.69
CA LEU A 117 -1.74 -0.94 5.22
C LEU A 117 -1.96 -2.06 4.20
N LEU A 118 -0.89 -2.65 3.71
CA LEU A 118 -0.95 -3.90 2.96
C LEU A 118 -0.89 -5.06 3.96
N PHE A 119 -1.79 -6.01 3.82
CA PHE A 119 -1.81 -7.22 4.62
C PHE A 119 -1.99 -8.47 3.75
N ALA A 120 -1.57 -9.61 4.29
CA ALA A 120 -1.75 -10.92 3.70
C ALA A 120 -2.73 -11.76 4.55
N VAL A 121 -3.56 -12.54 3.88
CA VAL A 121 -4.51 -13.50 4.47
C VAL A 121 -4.20 -14.87 3.88
N PRO A 122 -3.81 -15.89 4.69
CA PRO A 122 -3.72 -17.24 4.17
C PRO A 122 -5.11 -17.75 3.83
N THR A 123 -5.24 -18.37 2.67
CA THR A 123 -6.50 -18.99 2.22
C THR A 123 -6.58 -20.47 2.59
N ARG A 124 -5.46 -21.07 3.03
CA ARG A 124 -5.41 -22.45 3.51
C ARG A 124 -6.18 -22.63 4.84
N PRO A 125 -6.88 -23.76 5.04
CA PRO A 125 -7.53 -24.09 6.31
C PRO A 125 -6.58 -24.15 7.50
N SER A 126 -5.29 -24.45 7.27
CA SER A 126 -4.27 -24.51 8.33
C SER A 126 -3.95 -23.15 8.95
N LYS A 127 -4.44 -22.05 8.36
CA LYS A 127 -4.16 -20.66 8.77
C LYS A 127 -2.66 -20.41 8.98
N GLN A 128 -1.85 -21.00 8.11
CA GLN A 128 -0.40 -20.83 8.12
C GLN A 128 0.02 -20.00 6.93
N MET A 129 0.88 -19.02 7.15
CA MET A 129 1.52 -18.29 6.07
C MET A 129 2.56 -19.19 5.39
N PRO A 130 2.53 -19.37 4.04
CA PRO A 130 3.40 -20.33 3.35
C PRO A 130 4.86 -19.89 3.24
N GLY A 131 5.19 -18.66 3.67
CA GLY A 131 6.50 -18.04 3.48
C GLY A 131 6.80 -17.70 2.02
N GLY A 132 7.76 -16.81 1.78
CA GLY A 132 8.19 -16.39 0.44
C GLY A 132 8.60 -14.93 0.38
N THR A 133 8.21 -14.23 -0.69
CA THR A 133 8.52 -12.81 -0.87
C THR A 133 7.31 -12.05 -1.39
N VAL A 134 7.05 -10.88 -0.84
CA VAL A 134 6.13 -9.90 -1.42
C VAL A 134 6.96 -8.91 -2.22
N ALA A 135 6.67 -8.73 -3.50
CA ALA A 135 7.35 -7.80 -4.37
C ALA A 135 6.41 -6.65 -4.76
N LEU A 136 6.88 -5.42 -4.61
CA LEU A 136 6.22 -4.22 -5.11
C LEU A 136 7.02 -3.67 -6.28
N THR A 137 6.39 -3.53 -7.43
CA THR A 137 7.03 -3.04 -8.65
C THR A 137 6.37 -1.74 -9.07
N THR A 138 7.19 -0.69 -9.21
CA THR A 138 6.74 0.60 -9.76
C THR A 138 6.65 0.54 -11.28
N TYR A 139 5.91 1.47 -11.89
CA TYR A 139 5.88 1.62 -13.35
C TYR A 139 7.27 1.83 -13.98
N ALA A 140 8.21 2.44 -13.26
CA ALA A 140 9.57 2.69 -13.72
C ALA A 140 10.54 1.52 -13.41
N GLY A 141 10.02 0.30 -13.24
CA GLY A 141 10.83 -0.92 -13.08
C GLY A 141 11.46 -1.11 -11.69
N ALA A 142 11.41 -0.10 -10.82
CA ALA A 142 11.92 -0.23 -9.45
C ALA A 142 11.16 -1.32 -8.68
N ARG A 143 11.88 -2.16 -7.95
CA ARG A 143 11.36 -3.35 -7.27
C ARG A 143 11.75 -3.35 -5.79
N LEU A 144 10.74 -3.27 -4.93
CA LEU A 144 10.87 -3.46 -3.50
C LEU A 144 10.49 -4.89 -3.13
N GLU A 145 11.25 -5.52 -2.25
CA GLU A 145 11.00 -6.88 -1.79
C GLU A 145 10.90 -6.94 -0.28
N LEU A 146 9.90 -7.66 0.21
CA LEU A 146 9.69 -7.91 1.62
C LEU A 146 9.66 -9.43 1.85
N PRO A 147 10.46 -9.95 2.78
CA PRO A 147 10.38 -11.36 3.14
C PRO A 147 9.03 -11.64 3.80
N LEU A 148 8.31 -12.64 3.27
CA LEU A 148 7.12 -13.20 3.90
C LEU A 148 7.58 -14.35 4.79
N VAL A 149 7.50 -14.18 6.10
CA VAL A 149 7.93 -15.21 7.06
C VAL A 149 6.84 -16.28 7.18
N ALA A 150 7.22 -17.55 7.04
CA ALA A 150 6.31 -18.66 7.27
C ALA A 150 6.02 -18.80 8.77
N GLY A 151 4.75 -18.96 9.13
CA GLY A 151 4.36 -19.05 10.53
C GLY A 151 2.86 -19.22 10.72
N PRO A 152 2.43 -19.64 11.92
CA PRO A 152 1.02 -19.65 12.27
C PRO A 152 0.49 -18.21 12.27
N THR A 153 -0.71 -18.01 11.72
CA THR A 153 -1.44 -16.75 11.83
C THR A 153 -2.88 -17.05 12.22
N PHE A 154 -3.54 -16.12 12.88
CA PHE A 154 -4.94 -16.28 13.26
C PHE A 154 -5.93 -15.83 12.18
N GLY A 155 -5.47 -15.16 11.14
CA GLY A 155 -6.31 -14.78 10.00
C GLY A 155 -5.64 -13.82 9.02
N ALA A 156 -4.88 -12.86 9.49
CA ALA A 156 -4.17 -11.91 8.65
C ALA A 156 -2.78 -11.59 9.23
N GLN A 157 -1.92 -11.01 8.41
CA GLN A 157 -0.59 -10.53 8.78
C GLN A 157 -0.35 -9.19 8.09
N ALA A 158 -0.01 -8.16 8.88
CA ALA A 158 0.46 -6.89 8.32
C ALA A 158 1.77 -7.11 7.55
N LEU A 159 1.97 -6.42 6.43
CA LEU A 159 3.20 -6.57 5.64
C LEU A 159 3.97 -5.26 5.54
N LEU A 160 3.26 -4.18 5.21
CA LEU A 160 3.84 -2.85 5.14
C LEU A 160 2.77 -1.79 5.39
N THR A 161 3.23 -0.67 5.89
CA THR A 161 2.47 0.58 5.97
C THR A 161 2.97 1.54 4.90
N GLY A 162 2.05 2.34 4.36
CA GLY A 162 2.33 3.39 3.41
C GLY A 162 1.71 4.70 3.85
N HIS A 163 2.48 5.77 3.79
CA HIS A 163 2.02 7.12 4.15
C HIS A 163 2.28 8.08 3.00
N VAL A 164 1.30 8.95 2.74
CA VAL A 164 1.45 10.00 1.74
C VAL A 164 1.91 11.28 2.44
N VAL A 165 3.17 11.65 2.21
CA VAL A 165 3.83 12.82 2.83
C VAL A 165 4.29 13.75 1.72
N GLU A 166 3.75 14.97 1.67
CA GLU A 166 4.07 15.98 0.64
C GLU A 166 3.91 15.48 -0.81
N GLY A 167 2.92 14.61 -1.04
CA GLY A 167 2.67 13.98 -2.35
C GLY A 167 3.67 12.88 -2.74
N ARG A 168 4.49 12.41 -1.79
CA ARG A 168 5.35 11.22 -1.93
C ARG A 168 4.81 10.08 -1.10
N ILE A 169 4.98 8.86 -1.58
CA ILE A 169 4.68 7.67 -0.78
C ILE A 169 5.94 7.27 -0.01
N VAL A 170 5.80 7.21 1.31
CA VAL A 170 6.76 6.58 2.21
C VAL A 170 6.23 5.19 2.54
N ILE A 171 7.03 4.16 2.29
CA ILE A 171 6.70 2.75 2.52
C ILE A 171 7.58 2.26 3.67
N ARG A 172 6.98 1.58 4.64
CA ARG A 172 7.67 0.93 5.74
C ARG A 172 7.27 -0.53 5.81
N ALA A 173 8.24 -1.44 5.72
CA ALA A 173 8.06 -2.85 5.97
C ALA A 173 7.82 -3.11 7.46
N GLU A 174 6.85 -3.97 7.77
CA GLU A 174 6.50 -4.38 9.13
C GLU A 174 7.10 -5.78 9.39
N HIS A 175 8.26 -5.82 10.05
CA HIS A 175 9.08 -7.04 10.22
C HIS A 175 8.76 -7.86 11.48
N ASP A 176 8.12 -7.26 12.48
CA ASP A 176 7.39 -7.97 13.53
C ASP A 176 5.88 -7.78 13.31
N PRO A 177 5.33 -8.36 12.23
CA PRO A 177 3.99 -8.06 11.83
C PRO A 177 3.01 -8.66 12.83
N TYR A 178 2.22 -7.78 13.44
CA TYR A 178 1.10 -8.22 14.25
C TYR A 178 0.24 -9.16 13.40
N SER A 179 0.10 -10.40 13.88
CA SER A 179 -0.73 -11.42 13.26
C SER A 179 -1.92 -11.70 14.17
N GLY A 180 -3.09 -11.77 13.57
CA GLY A 180 -4.34 -11.80 14.32
C GLY A 180 -5.53 -11.90 13.40
N THR A 181 -6.71 -11.62 13.92
CA THR A 181 -7.87 -11.38 13.07
C THR A 181 -7.70 -10.07 12.29
N LEU A 182 -8.43 -9.91 11.19
CA LEU A 182 -8.35 -8.68 10.40
C LEU A 182 -8.72 -7.44 11.23
N GLN A 183 -9.72 -7.57 12.11
CA GLN A 183 -10.09 -6.51 13.06
C GLN A 183 -8.95 -6.13 14.01
N GLN A 184 -8.25 -7.10 14.58
CA GLN A 184 -7.15 -6.83 15.50
C GLN A 184 -5.98 -6.13 14.81
N ILE A 185 -5.66 -6.54 13.58
CA ILE A 185 -4.64 -5.86 12.77
C ILE A 185 -5.06 -4.42 12.47
N CYS A 186 -6.30 -4.21 12.01
CA CYS A 186 -6.80 -2.86 11.77
C CYS A 186 -6.66 -1.99 13.02
N GLY A 187 -7.11 -2.47 14.18
CA GLY A 187 -7.00 -1.76 15.44
C GLY A 187 -5.55 -1.49 15.87
N ALA A 188 -4.64 -2.47 15.73
CA ALA A 188 -3.22 -2.31 16.07
C ALA A 188 -2.52 -1.23 15.24
N TYR A 189 -2.95 -1.06 13.99
CA TYR A 189 -2.46 -0.01 13.09
C TYR A 189 -3.34 1.25 13.12
N GLY A 190 -4.27 1.36 14.07
CA GLY A 190 -5.09 2.56 14.30
C GLY A 190 -6.20 2.79 13.30
N TYR A 191 -6.67 1.76 12.61
CA TYR A 191 -7.89 1.81 11.78
C TYR A 191 -9.09 1.42 12.66
N THR A 192 -9.81 2.42 13.19
CA THR A 192 -10.85 2.23 14.20
C THR A 192 -12.27 2.57 13.73
N GLU A 193 -12.41 3.16 12.54
CA GLU A 193 -13.70 3.60 11.98
C GLU A 193 -14.35 2.50 11.12
N LEU A 194 -13.64 1.40 10.86
CA LEU A 194 -14.20 0.22 10.20
C LEU A 194 -15.28 -0.44 11.06
N SER A 195 -16.43 -0.73 10.45
CA SER A 195 -17.50 -1.53 11.06
C SER A 195 -17.30 -3.02 10.75
N TRP A 196 -17.73 -3.91 11.65
CA TRP A 196 -17.43 -5.34 11.57
C TRP A 196 -18.68 -6.20 11.78
N ARG A 197 -18.84 -7.23 10.94
CA ARG A 197 -19.81 -8.31 11.19
C ARG A 197 -19.28 -9.30 12.22
N ASP A 198 -17.99 -9.63 12.07
CA ASP A 198 -17.23 -10.53 12.91
C ASP A 198 -15.74 -10.12 12.85
N ALA A 199 -14.88 -10.78 13.63
CA ALA A 199 -13.47 -10.39 13.76
C ALA A 199 -12.65 -10.49 12.46
N PHE A 200 -13.18 -11.15 11.42
CA PHE A 200 -12.53 -11.36 10.12
C PHE A 200 -13.19 -10.59 8.98
N THR A 201 -14.47 -10.22 9.14
CA THR A 201 -15.30 -9.66 8.07
C THR A 201 -15.74 -8.24 8.40
N PRO A 202 -15.12 -7.23 7.77
CA PRO A 202 -15.59 -5.86 7.85
C PRO A 202 -16.85 -5.67 6.99
N LEU A 203 -17.67 -4.70 7.39
CA LEU A 203 -18.82 -4.21 6.64
C LEU A 203 -18.30 -3.11 5.70
N VAL A 204 -18.32 -3.38 4.40
CA VAL A 204 -17.79 -2.52 3.32
C VAL A 204 -18.89 -1.92 2.46
#